data_AF-A0A4Z0J6L1-F1
#
_entry.id   AF-A0A4Z0J6L1-F1
#
_cell.length_a   1.000
_cell.length_b   1.000
_cell.length_c   1.000
_cell.angle_alpha   90.00
_cell.angle_beta   90.00
_cell.angle_gamma   90.00
#
_symmetry.space_group_name_H-M   'P 1'
#
loop_
_entity.id
_entity.type
_entity.pdbx_description
1 polymer ?
#
loop_
_entity_poly.entity_id
_entity_poly.type
_entity_poly.pdbx_seq_one_letter_code
_entity_poly.pdbx_strand_id
1 'polypeptide(L)'
;MQKLPFSLLDSWAFWSTPDATTVAGQDPQTVEARFGEVYQPNYFPTSALSKDLAQQLATTKYVIVGLNRGNAEVDRDPQTPFLSFHGPKRSMDYRLAAALYDTEMWGAFMTDLDATINSDSTAVQPGKAQVEALEQHLADLGIPQTAKLIALGNVVFDTLSKSATRRVFKLNHYSGANGHWQADAERQAVQAAIEG
;
A
#
# COMPACT_ATOMS: atom_id res chain seq x y z
N MET A 1 18.79 -19.46 -4.14
CA MET A 1 17.67 -18.50 -4.25
C MET A 1 18.24 -17.18 -4.70
N GLN A 2 17.71 -16.60 -5.77
CA GLN A 2 18.08 -15.25 -6.17
C GLN A 2 17.62 -14.29 -5.06
N LYS A 3 18.51 -13.40 -4.61
CA LYS A 3 18.16 -12.41 -3.59
C LYS A 3 17.32 -11.32 -4.27
N LEU A 4 16.04 -11.24 -3.93
CA LEU A 4 15.14 -10.20 -4.44
C LEU A 4 15.59 -8.82 -3.89
N PRO A 5 15.62 -7.77 -4.73
CA PRO A 5 16.15 -6.46 -4.36
C PRO A 5 15.13 -5.60 -3.58
N PHE A 6 14.52 -6.14 -2.53
CA PHE A 6 13.60 -5.37 -1.70
C PHE A 6 14.27 -4.16 -1.05
N SER A 7 13.51 -3.06 -0.95
CA SER A 7 13.86 -1.84 -0.24
C SER A 7 13.11 -1.72 1.10
N LEU A 8 13.50 -0.75 1.93
CA LEU A 8 12.78 -0.44 3.17
C LEU A 8 11.40 0.21 2.92
N LEU A 9 11.09 0.61 1.69
CA LEU A 9 9.77 1.14 1.30
C LEU A 9 8.76 0.01 1.06
N ASP A 10 9.27 -1.18 0.73
CA ASP A 10 8.45 -2.26 0.24
C ASP A 10 7.66 -2.95 1.36
N SER A 11 6.47 -3.41 0.99
CA SER A 11 5.56 -4.14 1.85
C SER A 11 4.54 -4.92 0.99
N TRP A 12 3.60 -5.57 1.66
CA TRP A 12 2.45 -6.24 1.07
C TRP A 12 1.20 -5.83 1.81
N ALA A 13 0.06 -5.80 1.11
CA ALA A 13 -1.24 -5.44 1.65
C ALA A 13 -1.81 -6.54 2.56
N PHE A 14 -1.08 -6.82 3.64
CA PHE A 14 -1.43 -7.74 4.70
C PHE A 14 -1.28 -7.04 6.04
N TRP A 15 -2.32 -7.17 6.85
CA TRP A 15 -2.39 -6.65 8.21
C TRP A 15 -3.01 -7.69 9.13
N SER A 16 -2.93 -7.46 10.44
CA SER A 16 -3.78 -8.19 11.39
C SER A 16 -5.24 -7.97 11.04
N THR A 17 -5.99 -9.06 10.91
CA THR A 17 -7.41 -9.03 10.57
C THR A 17 -8.27 -9.21 11.82
N PRO A 18 -9.41 -8.52 11.93
CA PRO A 18 -10.41 -8.85 12.94
C PRO A 18 -10.99 -10.25 12.68
N ASP A 19 -11.72 -10.79 13.64
CA ASP A 19 -12.48 -12.03 13.44
C ASP A 19 -13.48 -11.83 12.29
N ALA A 20 -13.46 -12.73 11.29
CA ALA A 20 -14.30 -12.62 10.11
C ALA A 20 -15.81 -12.50 10.44
N THR A 21 -16.27 -13.13 11.52
CA THR A 21 -17.66 -13.06 11.98
C THR A 21 -18.05 -11.67 12.50
N THR A 22 -17.06 -10.85 12.91
CA THR A 22 -17.28 -9.49 13.42
C THR A 22 -17.33 -8.43 12.33
N VAL A 23 -16.93 -8.77 11.11
CA VAL A 23 -16.93 -7.87 9.94
C VAL A 23 -17.85 -8.34 8.81
N ALA A 24 -18.25 -9.62 8.79
CA ALA A 24 -19.16 -10.14 7.78
C ALA A 24 -20.48 -9.37 7.75
N GLY A 25 -20.84 -8.86 6.57
CA GLY A 25 -22.08 -8.10 6.33
C GLY A 25 -22.15 -6.73 7.00
N GLN A 26 -21.06 -6.26 7.63
CA GLN A 26 -21.00 -4.93 8.21
C GLN A 26 -20.74 -3.88 7.13
N ASP A 27 -21.12 -2.63 7.40
CA ASP A 27 -20.79 -1.50 6.55
C ASP A 27 -19.28 -1.19 6.60
N PRO A 28 -18.71 -0.60 5.53
CA PRO A 28 -17.28 -0.26 5.46
C PRO A 28 -16.75 0.55 6.63
N GLN A 29 -17.54 1.47 7.21
CA GLN A 29 -17.10 2.28 8.34
C GLN A 29 -16.96 1.43 9.61
N THR A 30 -17.89 0.52 9.85
CA THR A 30 -17.79 -0.46 10.94
C THR A 30 -16.59 -1.39 10.73
N VAL A 31 -16.35 -1.87 9.51
CA VAL A 31 -15.18 -2.70 9.19
C VAL A 31 -13.88 -1.93 9.47
N GLU A 32 -13.77 -0.66 9.06
CA GLU A 32 -12.62 0.21 9.36
C GLU A 32 -12.36 0.32 10.87
N ALA A 33 -13.41 0.52 11.68
CA ALA A 33 -13.28 0.57 13.12
C ALA A 33 -12.72 -0.74 13.70
N ARG A 34 -13.20 -1.90 13.22
CA ARG A 34 -12.71 -3.23 13.65
C ARG A 34 -11.25 -3.45 13.31
N PHE A 35 -10.81 -3.07 12.12
CA PHE A 35 -9.40 -3.10 11.75
C PHE A 35 -8.57 -2.18 12.65
N GLY A 36 -9.09 -0.99 13.01
CA GLY A 36 -8.46 -0.08 13.95
C GLY A 36 -8.32 -0.64 15.38
N GLU A 37 -9.25 -1.47 15.84
CA GLU A 37 -9.22 -2.14 17.14
C GLU A 37 -8.11 -3.19 17.23
N VAL A 38 -7.94 -3.99 16.17
CA VAL A 38 -6.96 -5.10 16.14
C VAL A 38 -5.59 -4.71 15.55
N TYR A 39 -5.45 -3.47 15.07
CA TYR A 39 -4.22 -2.99 14.44
C TYR A 39 -3.02 -3.11 15.39
N GLN A 40 -1.98 -3.82 14.94
CA GLN A 40 -0.71 -3.95 15.66
C GLN A 40 0.33 -2.99 15.07
N PRO A 41 0.75 -1.95 15.80
CA PRO A 41 1.77 -1.02 15.32
C PRO A 41 3.09 -1.73 15.06
N ASN A 42 3.77 -1.36 13.97
CA ASN A 42 5.11 -1.84 13.63
C ASN A 42 5.21 -3.38 13.52
N TYR A 43 4.11 -4.02 13.16
CA TYR A 43 4.03 -5.46 12.96
C TYR A 43 3.73 -5.78 11.48
N PHE A 44 4.15 -6.95 11.01
CA PHE A 44 3.76 -7.48 9.72
C PHE A 44 3.48 -8.98 9.85
N PRO A 45 2.34 -9.49 9.34
CA PRO A 45 1.99 -10.90 9.44
C PRO A 45 2.79 -11.75 8.44
N THR A 46 4.07 -12.00 8.72
CA THR A 46 5.01 -12.71 7.81
C THR A 46 4.49 -14.08 7.36
N SER A 47 3.67 -14.76 8.15
CA SER A 47 3.05 -16.03 7.79
C SER A 47 2.06 -15.94 6.63
N ALA A 48 1.57 -14.74 6.29
CA ALA A 48 0.70 -14.49 5.13
C ALA A 48 1.47 -14.46 3.79
N LEU A 49 2.80 -14.35 3.82
CA LEU A 49 3.61 -14.34 2.60
C LEU A 49 3.72 -15.71 1.97
N SER A 50 3.79 -15.73 0.63
CA SER A 50 4.18 -16.93 -0.11
C SER A 50 5.59 -17.37 0.29
N LYS A 51 5.80 -18.69 0.34
CA LYS A 51 7.15 -19.27 0.43
C LYS A 51 7.97 -19.01 -0.83
N ASP A 52 7.30 -18.72 -1.95
CA ASP A 52 7.89 -18.30 -3.21
C ASP A 52 7.48 -16.86 -3.53
N LEU A 53 8.29 -15.92 -3.03
CA LEU A 53 8.07 -14.49 -3.22
C LEU A 53 8.28 -14.06 -4.68
N ALA A 54 9.19 -14.71 -5.40
CA ALA A 54 9.44 -14.40 -6.80
C ALA A 54 8.22 -14.74 -7.65
N GLN A 55 7.61 -15.90 -7.43
CA GLN A 55 6.37 -16.27 -8.09
C GLN A 55 5.21 -15.35 -7.70
N GLN A 56 5.12 -14.96 -6.42
CA GLN A 56 4.09 -14.02 -5.97
C GLN A 56 4.20 -12.68 -6.72
N LEU A 57 5.41 -12.09 -6.78
CA LEU A 57 5.71 -10.86 -7.51
C LEU A 57 5.38 -10.96 -9.01
N ALA A 58 5.75 -12.07 -9.65
CA ALA A 58 5.49 -12.32 -11.07
C ALA A 58 3.99 -12.41 -11.42
N THR A 59 3.14 -12.68 -10.42
CA THR A 59 1.67 -12.76 -10.58
C THR A 59 0.92 -11.54 -10.02
N THR A 60 1.65 -10.55 -9.51
CA THR A 60 1.07 -9.33 -8.94
C THR A 60 0.26 -8.58 -9.99
N LYS A 61 -1.03 -8.37 -9.70
CA LYS A 61 -1.95 -7.58 -10.54
C LYS A 61 -2.02 -6.11 -10.15
N TYR A 62 -1.72 -5.80 -8.89
CA TYR A 62 -1.88 -4.47 -8.31
C TYR A 62 -0.64 -4.09 -7.50
N VAL A 63 -0.19 -2.85 -7.65
CA VAL A 63 0.85 -2.25 -6.84
C VAL A 63 0.28 -1.00 -6.20
N ILE A 64 0.25 -0.96 -4.87
CA ILE A 64 -0.22 0.22 -4.13
C ILE A 64 0.97 1.14 -3.88
N VAL A 65 0.82 2.41 -4.25
CA VAL A 65 1.91 3.39 -4.24
C VAL A 65 1.55 4.54 -3.33
N GLY A 66 2.27 4.65 -2.22
CA GLY A 66 2.25 5.82 -1.34
C GLY A 66 3.17 6.93 -1.84
N LEU A 67 3.12 8.09 -1.18
CA LEU A 67 4.02 9.19 -1.50
C LEU A 67 5.42 8.92 -0.94
N ASN A 68 5.49 8.73 0.38
CA ASN A 68 6.71 8.55 1.14
C ASN A 68 6.38 8.04 2.57
N ARG A 69 7.43 7.64 3.31
CA ARG A 69 7.31 7.05 4.66
C ARG A 69 6.90 8.03 5.78
N GLY A 70 6.72 9.30 5.49
CA GLY A 70 6.47 10.32 6.50
C GLY A 70 7.62 10.44 7.53
N ASN A 71 7.29 10.76 8.78
CA ASN A 71 8.22 10.69 9.94
C ASN A 71 8.09 9.36 10.72
N ALA A 72 7.64 8.29 10.07
CA ALA A 72 7.54 6.97 10.68
C ALA A 72 8.86 6.21 10.56
N GLU A 73 9.95 6.85 10.99
CA GLU A 73 11.21 6.14 11.19
C GLU A 73 11.02 5.24 12.41
N VAL A 74 10.93 3.94 12.12
CA VAL A 74 10.89 2.89 13.13
C VAL A 74 12.21 2.15 12.95
N ASP A 75 12.96 1.96 14.03
CA ASP A 75 14.09 1.03 14.03
C ASP A 75 13.56 -0.35 13.60
N ARG A 76 13.85 -0.73 12.36
CA ARG A 76 13.46 -2.04 11.82
C ARG A 76 14.55 -3.03 12.16
N ASP A 77 14.16 -4.13 12.77
CA ASP A 77 15.01 -5.31 12.86
C ASP A 77 15.38 -5.74 11.43
N PRO A 78 16.68 -5.86 11.09
CA PRO A 78 17.12 -6.38 9.79
C PRO A 78 16.56 -7.77 9.45
N GLN A 79 16.07 -8.52 10.45
CA GLN A 79 15.42 -9.84 10.29
C GLN A 79 13.90 -9.74 10.02
N THR A 80 13.28 -8.57 10.19
CA THR A 80 11.87 -8.34 9.86
C THR A 80 11.78 -7.52 8.58
N PRO A 81 11.63 -8.17 7.39
CA PRO A 81 11.84 -7.49 6.12
C PRO A 81 10.79 -6.41 5.82
N PHE A 82 9.59 -6.53 6.39
CA PHE A 82 8.46 -5.67 6.06
C PHE A 82 7.73 -5.18 7.32
N LEU A 83 7.13 -4.00 7.23
CA LEU A 83 6.09 -3.53 8.14
C LEU A 83 4.74 -3.58 7.44
N SER A 84 3.65 -3.41 8.18
CA SER A 84 2.30 -3.07 7.69
C SER A 84 2.25 -1.71 6.98
N PHE A 85 3.10 -1.52 5.96
CA PHE A 85 3.45 -0.27 5.28
C PHE A 85 4.20 0.75 6.15
N HIS A 86 3.52 1.80 6.63
CA HIS A 86 4.18 2.88 7.38
C HIS A 86 4.37 2.53 8.86
N GLY A 87 3.53 1.66 9.44
CA GLY A 87 3.83 0.93 10.69
C GLY A 87 3.12 1.47 11.95
N PRO A 88 3.41 2.68 12.45
CA PRO A 88 2.76 3.22 13.65
C PRO A 88 1.26 3.45 13.46
N LYS A 89 0.41 3.18 14.46
CA LYS A 89 -1.06 3.37 14.35
C LYS A 89 -1.50 4.76 13.89
N ARG A 90 -0.71 5.80 14.17
CA ARG A 90 -0.95 7.17 13.72
C ARG A 90 -0.88 7.36 12.19
N SER A 91 -0.26 6.45 11.44
CA SER A 91 -0.33 6.43 9.97
C SER A 91 -1.74 6.13 9.48
N MET A 92 -2.51 5.40 10.29
CA MET A 92 -3.83 4.87 9.97
C MET A 92 -3.84 3.83 8.85
N ASP A 93 -2.78 3.04 8.70
CA ASP A 93 -2.71 1.95 7.69
C ASP A 93 -3.89 0.96 7.81
N TYR A 94 -4.53 0.85 8.99
CA TYR A 94 -5.75 0.05 9.20
C TYR A 94 -6.95 0.51 8.35
N ARG A 95 -7.01 1.78 7.95
CA ARG A 95 -8.05 2.29 7.06
C ARG A 95 -7.90 1.71 5.66
N LEU A 96 -6.68 1.75 5.15
CA LEU A 96 -6.33 1.10 3.89
C LEU A 96 -6.58 -0.41 3.98
N ALA A 97 -6.17 -1.05 5.08
CA ALA A 97 -6.43 -2.47 5.31
C ALA A 97 -7.92 -2.82 5.19
N ALA A 98 -8.79 -2.04 5.84
CA ALA A 98 -10.24 -2.25 5.78
C ALA A 98 -10.80 -2.05 4.36
N ALA A 99 -10.35 -1.04 3.62
CA ALA A 99 -10.78 -0.80 2.25
C ALA A 99 -10.39 -1.94 1.30
N LEU A 100 -9.24 -2.57 1.52
CA LEU A 100 -8.70 -3.65 0.67
C LEU A 100 -9.13 -5.06 1.10
N TYR A 101 -9.54 -5.25 2.35
CA TYR A 101 -9.89 -6.56 2.89
C TYR A 101 -10.99 -7.26 2.07
N ASP A 102 -10.85 -8.57 1.82
CA ASP A 102 -11.82 -9.32 1.01
C ASP A 102 -12.01 -8.75 -0.42
N THR A 103 -10.91 -8.27 -1.02
CA THR A 103 -10.85 -7.86 -2.43
C THR A 103 -9.64 -8.49 -3.11
N GLU A 104 -9.56 -8.42 -4.44
CA GLU A 104 -8.38 -8.87 -5.19
C GLU A 104 -7.10 -8.08 -4.85
N MET A 105 -7.21 -6.90 -4.23
CA MET A 105 -6.06 -6.10 -3.81
C MET A 105 -5.50 -6.53 -2.44
N TRP A 106 -6.19 -7.42 -1.71
CA TRP A 106 -5.62 -7.99 -0.49
C TRP A 106 -4.39 -8.85 -0.82
N GLY A 107 -3.26 -8.54 -0.19
CA GLY A 107 -1.97 -9.14 -0.55
C GLY A 107 -1.32 -8.57 -1.82
N ALA A 108 -1.74 -7.42 -2.32
CA ALA A 108 -1.03 -6.66 -3.34
C ALA A 108 0.35 -6.17 -2.83
N PHE A 109 1.30 -5.95 -3.74
CA PHE A 109 2.59 -5.35 -3.40
C PHE A 109 2.40 -3.85 -3.09
N MET A 110 3.16 -3.32 -2.13
CA MET A 110 3.10 -1.92 -1.74
C MET A 110 4.48 -1.29 -1.68
N THR A 111 4.60 -0.03 -2.06
CA THR A 111 5.84 0.75 -1.95
C THR A 111 5.52 2.25 -1.95
N ASP A 112 6.54 3.08 -1.76
CA ASP A 112 6.43 4.55 -1.85
C ASP A 112 7.10 5.06 -3.13
N LEU A 113 6.55 6.13 -3.71
CA LEU A 113 7.10 6.78 -4.90
C LEU A 113 8.42 7.52 -4.60
N ASP A 114 8.57 8.04 -3.39
CA ASP A 114 9.74 8.81 -2.97
C ASP A 114 10.30 8.28 -1.64
N ALA A 115 11.63 8.14 -1.59
CA ALA A 115 12.34 7.62 -0.41
C ALA A 115 12.57 8.67 0.70
N THR A 116 12.21 9.94 0.46
CA THR A 116 12.42 11.05 1.40
C THR A 116 11.63 10.83 2.69
N ILE A 117 12.32 10.87 3.83
CA ILE A 117 11.70 10.81 5.16
C ILE A 117 11.25 12.22 5.54
N ASN A 118 9.95 12.50 5.37
CA ASN A 118 9.36 13.79 5.71
C ASN A 118 7.84 13.66 5.92
N SER A 119 7.30 14.04 7.08
CA SER A 119 5.86 14.03 7.33
C SER A 119 5.08 15.09 6.55
N ASP A 120 5.73 16.15 6.09
CA ASP A 120 5.10 17.17 5.26
C ASP A 120 5.12 16.76 3.79
N SER A 121 3.98 16.23 3.34
CA SER A 121 3.78 15.83 1.94
C SER A 121 3.96 16.98 0.94
N THR A 122 3.81 18.24 1.34
CA THR A 122 3.98 19.40 0.43
C THR A 122 5.44 19.68 0.10
N ALA A 123 6.35 19.21 0.96
CA ALA A 123 7.79 19.30 0.77
C ALA A 123 8.35 18.13 -0.07
N VAL A 124 7.55 17.10 -0.35
CA VAL A 124 7.92 15.97 -1.22
C VAL A 124 7.28 16.18 -2.58
N GLN A 125 8.09 16.55 -3.57
CA GLN A 125 7.64 16.84 -4.93
C GLN A 125 8.22 15.79 -5.90
N PRO A 126 7.61 14.59 -5.95
CA PRO A 126 8.08 13.56 -6.86
C PRO A 126 7.86 14.01 -8.30
N GLY A 127 8.79 13.63 -9.18
CA GLY A 127 8.73 13.93 -10.60
C GLY A 127 9.00 12.71 -11.44
N LYS A 128 9.33 12.95 -12.71
CA LYS A 128 9.60 11.90 -13.69
C LYS A 128 10.69 10.92 -13.23
N ALA A 129 11.75 11.42 -12.60
CA ALA A 129 12.85 10.58 -12.11
C ALA A 129 12.40 9.57 -11.05
N GLN A 130 11.51 9.97 -10.13
CA GLN A 130 10.92 9.07 -9.14
C GLN A 130 10.04 7.99 -9.80
N VAL A 131 9.26 8.38 -10.82
CA VAL A 131 8.45 7.42 -11.58
C VAL A 131 9.32 6.42 -12.33
N GLU A 132 10.40 6.88 -12.99
CA GLU A 132 11.36 6.03 -13.69
C GLU A 132 12.06 5.06 -12.70
N ALA A 133 12.43 5.54 -11.51
CA ALA A 133 13.01 4.70 -10.46
C ALA A 133 12.01 3.65 -9.92
N LEU A 134 10.75 4.02 -9.69
CA LEU A 134 9.69 3.08 -9.31
C LEU A 134 9.49 2.01 -10.39
N GLU A 135 9.34 2.42 -11.65
CA GLU A 135 9.15 1.52 -12.79
C GLU A 135 10.29 0.51 -12.92
N GLN A 136 11.54 0.97 -12.76
CA GLN A 136 12.72 0.11 -12.75
C GLN A 136 12.72 -0.85 -11.55
N HIS A 137 12.42 -0.37 -10.35
CA HIS A 137 12.34 -1.20 -9.14
C HIS A 137 11.31 -2.32 -9.28
N LEU A 138 10.12 -2.01 -9.81
CA LEU A 138 9.08 -3.01 -10.08
C LEU A 138 9.55 -4.03 -11.13
N ALA A 139 10.28 -3.60 -12.17
CA ALA A 139 10.85 -4.51 -13.16
C ALA A 139 11.94 -5.41 -12.57
N ASP A 140 12.82 -4.88 -11.72
CA ASP A 140 13.88 -5.63 -11.04
C ASP A 140 13.33 -6.66 -10.06
N LEU A 141 12.16 -6.39 -9.46
CA LEU A 141 11.39 -7.33 -8.65
C LEU A 141 10.63 -8.37 -9.50
N GLY A 142 10.57 -8.21 -10.82
CA GLY A 142 9.84 -9.11 -11.72
C GLY A 142 8.32 -8.88 -11.74
N ILE A 143 7.83 -7.73 -11.25
CA ILE A 143 6.41 -7.38 -11.29
C ILE A 143 6.03 -7.02 -12.74
N PRO A 144 4.98 -7.65 -13.30
CA PRO A 144 4.65 -7.48 -14.70
C PRO A 144 4.23 -6.04 -15.04
N GLN A 145 4.49 -5.64 -16.28
CA GLN A 145 4.04 -4.35 -16.83
C GLN A 145 2.52 -4.26 -16.97
N THR A 146 1.80 -5.38 -16.87
CA THR A 146 0.33 -5.41 -16.83
C THR A 146 -0.25 -5.10 -15.45
N ALA A 147 0.58 -5.01 -14.40
CA ALA A 147 0.11 -4.62 -13.08
C ALA A 147 -0.43 -3.19 -13.10
N LYS A 148 -1.53 -2.95 -12.38
CA LYS A 148 -2.11 -1.61 -12.20
C LYS A 148 -1.44 -0.91 -11.01
N LEU A 149 -1.12 0.37 -11.16
CA LEU A 149 -0.66 1.21 -10.05
C LEU A 149 -1.86 1.84 -9.35
N ILE A 150 -1.96 1.65 -8.04
CA ILE A 150 -2.99 2.21 -7.18
C ILE A 150 -2.36 3.35 -6.38
N ALA A 151 -2.55 4.58 -6.85
CA ALA A 151 -1.96 5.79 -6.30
C ALA A 151 -2.75 6.28 -5.08
N LEU A 152 -2.07 6.45 -3.96
CA LEU A 152 -2.65 6.96 -2.71
C LEU A 152 -2.55 8.49 -2.65
N GLY A 153 -3.63 9.18 -2.98
CA GLY A 153 -3.73 10.63 -2.95
C GLY A 153 -3.38 11.33 -4.27
N ASN A 154 -3.76 12.62 -4.37
CA ASN A 154 -3.68 13.37 -5.62
C ASN A 154 -2.25 13.57 -6.12
N VAL A 155 -1.28 13.86 -5.23
CA VAL A 155 0.13 14.09 -5.63
C VAL A 155 0.70 12.87 -6.33
N VAL A 156 0.51 11.67 -5.74
CA VAL A 156 0.99 10.41 -6.32
C VAL A 156 0.27 10.13 -7.63
N PHE A 157 -1.06 10.29 -7.65
CA PHE A 157 -1.86 10.04 -8.85
C PHE A 157 -1.47 10.94 -10.02
N ASP A 158 -1.35 12.25 -9.80
CA ASP A 158 -1.01 13.23 -10.83
C ASP A 158 0.41 13.01 -11.36
N THR A 159 1.34 12.58 -10.48
CA THR A 159 2.72 12.31 -10.86
C THR A 159 2.83 11.04 -11.70
N LEU A 160 2.22 9.95 -11.23
CA LEU A 160 2.20 8.68 -11.96
C LEU A 160 1.43 8.80 -13.28
N SER A 161 0.27 9.44 -13.32
CA SER A 161 -0.55 9.56 -14.54
C SER A 161 0.15 10.32 -15.67
N LYS A 162 1.16 11.15 -15.36
CA LYS A 162 1.93 11.89 -16.36
C LYS A 162 3.07 11.06 -16.98
N SER A 163 3.61 10.09 -16.26
CA SER A 163 4.91 9.48 -16.62
C SER A 163 4.98 7.96 -16.50
N ALA A 164 4.07 7.32 -15.77
CA ALA A 164 4.07 5.88 -15.58
C ALA A 164 3.66 5.18 -16.88
N THR A 165 4.23 3.99 -17.09
CA THR A 165 3.91 3.16 -18.26
C THR A 165 2.74 2.21 -17.99
N ARG A 166 2.52 1.92 -16.71
CA ARG A 166 1.38 1.14 -16.20
C ARG A 166 0.12 2.00 -16.07
N ARG A 167 -1.05 1.33 -16.09
CA ARG A 167 -2.34 1.99 -15.81
C ARG A 167 -2.38 2.46 -14.36
N VAL A 168 -2.86 3.68 -14.14
CA VAL A 168 -2.90 4.32 -12.82
C VAL A 168 -4.34 4.55 -12.39
N PHE A 169 -4.68 4.15 -11.17
CA PHE A 169 -5.95 4.40 -10.51
C PHE A 169 -5.70 5.16 -9.21
N LYS A 170 -6.72 5.86 -8.72
CA LYS A 170 -6.61 6.68 -7.52
C LYS A 170 -7.45 6.11 -6.38
N LEU A 171 -6.86 6.06 -5.20
CA LEU A 171 -7.57 6.05 -3.93
C LEU A 171 -7.22 7.33 -3.17
N ASN A 172 -8.04 7.75 -2.22
CA ASN A 172 -7.65 8.87 -1.38
C ASN A 172 -6.52 8.47 -0.43
N HIS A 173 -5.81 9.47 0.08
CA HIS A 173 -4.80 9.23 1.10
C HIS A 173 -5.48 8.94 2.45
N TYR A 174 -5.11 7.85 3.11
CA TYR A 174 -5.80 7.33 4.30
C TYR A 174 -5.46 8.02 5.62
N SER A 175 -4.46 8.91 5.63
CA SER A 175 -4.05 9.63 6.84
C SER A 175 -5.21 10.38 7.50
N GLY A 176 -5.22 10.40 8.84
CA GLY A 176 -6.21 11.13 9.64
C GLY A 176 -6.16 12.65 9.47
N ALA A 177 -5.08 13.20 8.90
CA ALA A 177 -5.01 14.61 8.53
C ALA A 177 -5.85 14.94 7.28
N ASN A 178 -6.23 13.91 6.50
CA ASN A 178 -7.04 14.07 5.29
C ASN A 178 -8.53 13.92 5.63
N GLY A 179 -9.30 14.99 5.47
CA GLY A 179 -10.76 14.97 5.62
C GLY A 179 -11.50 14.30 4.46
N HIS A 180 -10.79 13.86 3.42
CA HIS A 180 -11.39 13.27 2.21
C HIS A 180 -11.58 11.76 2.28
N TRP A 181 -10.95 11.06 3.24
CA TRP A 181 -11.12 9.61 3.38
C TRP A 181 -12.50 9.27 3.95
N GLN A 182 -13.29 8.50 3.19
CA GLN A 182 -14.59 7.96 3.62
C GLN A 182 -14.66 6.48 3.26
N ALA A 183 -14.81 5.61 4.27
CA ALA A 183 -14.67 4.16 4.10
C ALA A 183 -15.53 3.59 2.95
N ASP A 184 -16.79 4.01 2.82
CA ASP A 184 -17.68 3.58 1.73
C ASP A 184 -17.18 4.01 0.34
N ALA A 185 -16.75 5.27 0.21
CA ALA A 185 -16.26 5.81 -1.05
C ALA A 185 -14.95 5.12 -1.46
N GLU A 186 -14.04 4.86 -0.51
CA GLU A 186 -12.81 4.13 -0.79
C GLU A 186 -13.06 2.68 -1.15
N ARG A 187 -14.03 2.02 -0.50
CA ARG A 187 -14.43 0.67 -0.87
C ARG A 187 -14.94 0.62 -2.32
N GLN A 188 -15.75 1.59 -2.73
CA GLN A 188 -16.21 1.70 -4.12
C GLN A 188 -15.07 2.00 -5.08
N ALA A 189 -14.14 2.88 -4.71
CA ALA A 189 -12.98 3.22 -5.54
C ALA A 189 -12.05 2.00 -5.75
N VAL A 190 -11.88 1.15 -4.73
CA VAL A 190 -11.16 -0.12 -4.84
C VAL A 190 -11.85 -1.04 -5.86
N GLN A 191 -13.17 -1.22 -5.79
CA GLN A 191 -13.90 -2.05 -6.75
C GLN A 191 -13.79 -1.50 -8.17
N ALA A 192 -13.96 -0.19 -8.36
CA ALA A 192 -13.82 0.45 -9.67
C ALA A 192 -12.40 0.26 -10.27
N ALA A 193 -11.35 0.28 -9.44
CA ALA A 193 -9.98 0.03 -9.87
C ALA A 193 -9.71 -1.45 -10.21
N ILE A 194 -10.41 -2.39 -9.57
CA ILE A 194 -10.37 -3.82 -9.93
C ILE A 194 -11.03 -4.04 -11.30
N GLU A 195 -12.19 -3.43 -11.53
CA GLU A 195 -12.98 -3.58 -12.76
C GLU A 195 -12.34 -2.89 -13.98
N GLY A 196 -11.69 -1.75 -13.78
CA GLY A 196 -11.14 -0.90 -14.84
C GLY A 196 -9.95 -1.51 -15.56
#